data_AF-A0A7W0ZBJ1-F1
#
_entry.id   AF-A0A7W0ZBJ1-F1
#
_cell.length_a   1.000
_cell.length_b   1.000
_cell.length_c   1.000
_cell.angle_alpha   90.00
_cell.angle_beta   90.00
_cell.angle_gamma   90.00
#
_symmetry.space_group_name_H-M   'P 1'
#
loop_
_entity.id
_entity.type
_entity.pdbx_description
1 polymer ?
#
loop_
_entity_poly.entity_id
_entity_poly.type
_entity_poly.pdbx_seq_one_letter_code
_entity_poly.pdbx_strand_id
1 'polypeptide(L)'
;MIERLLARLPRGARAAGLVGIILGLAAFWVALPPLKVRTPLLPAAIGLVAVALGAYAVSRGVKRIGWGAVVIGVAGIGLGYLATRSSIGNLDQVVVWSALFAAMLRYATPLTFAAMGGIFSERSGVTNIGLEGMLLSGAFFGILAADKLSSWPLGLVAAALSGGLFALVHAFFAIHLRADQIVGGFA
;
A
#
# COMPACT_ATOMS: atom_id res chain seq x y z
N MET A 1 12.89 20.14 -25.23
CA MET A 1 12.29 19.03 -24.43
C MET A 1 11.71 19.51 -23.10
N ILE A 2 12.40 20.39 -22.36
CA ILE A 2 11.99 20.90 -21.03
C ILE A 2 10.68 21.72 -21.08
N GLU A 3 10.44 22.55 -22.09
CA GLU A 3 9.21 23.34 -22.20
C GLU A 3 7.93 22.50 -22.33
N ARG A 4 8.00 21.34 -23.00
CA ARG A 4 6.88 20.40 -23.11
C ARG A 4 6.56 19.71 -21.78
N LEU A 5 7.55 19.55 -20.90
CA LEU A 5 7.36 19.06 -19.53
C LEU A 5 6.74 20.15 -18.63
N LEU A 6 7.21 21.40 -18.73
CA LEU A 6 6.68 22.53 -17.97
C LEU A 6 5.22 22.90 -18.34
N ALA A 7 4.79 22.58 -19.56
CA ALA A 7 3.40 22.75 -20.00
C ALA A 7 2.44 21.70 -19.39
N ARG A 8 2.95 20.56 -18.92
CA ARG A 8 2.16 19.49 -18.29
C ARG A 8 1.99 19.65 -16.79
N LEU A 9 2.72 20.58 -16.16
CA LEU A 9 2.59 20.81 -14.74
C LEU A 9 1.20 21.39 -14.43
N PRO A 10 0.51 20.87 -13.41
CA PRO A 10 -0.75 21.44 -12.96
C PRO A 10 -0.49 22.90 -12.53
N ARG A 11 -1.30 23.83 -13.03
CA ARG A 11 -1.22 25.27 -12.69
C ARG A 11 -2.45 25.71 -11.90
N GLY A 12 -2.30 26.78 -11.13
CA GLY A 12 -3.40 27.39 -10.37
C GLY A 12 -3.89 26.51 -9.22
N ALA A 13 -5.21 26.45 -9.04
CA ALA A 13 -5.85 25.78 -7.89
C ALA A 13 -5.55 24.28 -7.78
N ARG A 14 -5.32 23.60 -8.91
CA ARG A 14 -4.95 22.18 -8.92
C ARG A 14 -3.54 21.94 -8.38
N ALA A 15 -2.62 22.85 -8.69
CA ALA A 15 -1.26 22.84 -8.15
C ALA A 15 -1.29 23.04 -6.63
N ALA A 16 -2.06 24.04 -6.16
CA ALA A 16 -2.24 24.32 -4.74
C ALA A 16 -2.79 23.10 -3.97
N GLY A 17 -3.78 22.40 -4.53
CA GLY A 17 -4.31 21.17 -3.92
C GLY A 17 -3.25 20.06 -3.83
N LEU A 18 -2.46 19.83 -4.88
CA LEU A 18 -1.39 18.83 -4.85
C LEU A 18 -0.28 19.18 -3.85
N VAL A 19 0.12 20.45 -3.82
CA VAL A 19 1.07 20.96 -2.81
C VAL A 19 0.49 20.77 -1.41
N GLY A 20 -0.80 21.04 -1.21
CA GLY A 20 -1.48 20.80 0.06
C GLY A 20 -1.42 19.33 0.50
N ILE A 21 -1.64 18.38 -0.41
CA ILE A 21 -1.48 16.95 -0.12
C ILE A 21 -0.05 16.63 0.33
N ILE A 22 0.95 17.11 -0.41
CA ILE A 22 2.36 16.87 -0.09
C ILE A 22 2.72 17.44 1.28
N LEU A 23 2.29 18.66 1.59
CA LEU A 23 2.51 19.28 2.89
C LEU A 23 1.80 18.53 4.02
N GLY A 24 0.56 18.06 3.79
CA GLY A 24 -0.16 17.28 4.80
C GLY A 24 0.55 15.97 5.14
N LEU A 25 1.15 15.29 4.16
CA LEU A 25 2.00 14.13 4.40
C LEU A 25 3.29 14.51 5.14
N ALA A 26 3.92 15.63 4.76
CA ALA A 26 5.12 16.13 5.40
C ALA A 26 4.88 16.50 6.89
N ALA A 27 3.69 16.98 7.24
CA ALA A 27 3.32 17.28 8.62
C ALA A 27 3.49 16.07 9.55
N PHE A 28 3.07 14.88 9.10
CA PHE A 28 3.30 13.64 9.83
C PHE A 28 4.78 13.20 9.77
N TRP A 29 5.39 13.26 8.58
CA TRP A 29 6.75 12.79 8.36
C TRP A 29 7.81 13.48 9.24
N VAL A 30 7.63 14.77 9.51
CA VAL A 30 8.54 15.57 10.35
C VAL A 30 8.55 15.10 11.82
N ALA A 31 7.47 14.48 12.28
CA ALA A 31 7.39 13.89 13.63
C ALA A 31 8.02 12.48 13.72
N LEU A 32 8.37 11.86 12.59
CA LEU A 32 8.97 10.53 12.53
C LEU A 32 10.51 10.57 12.50
N PRO A 33 11.19 9.44 12.82
CA PRO A 33 12.61 9.29 12.53
C PRO A 33 12.88 9.51 11.02
N PRO A 34 14.00 10.12 10.61
CA PRO A 34 15.12 10.60 11.43
C PRO A 34 14.92 11.99 12.05
N LEU A 35 13.94 12.78 11.61
CA LEU A 35 13.81 14.20 12.00
C LEU A 35 13.30 14.39 13.44
N LYS A 36 12.47 13.47 13.96
CA LYS A 36 12.03 13.36 15.37
C LYS A 36 11.65 14.70 16.02
N VAL A 37 10.90 15.55 15.33
CA VAL A 37 10.52 16.84 15.92
C VAL A 37 9.59 16.62 17.11
N ARG A 38 10.06 17.02 18.30
CA ARG A 38 9.36 16.79 19.58
C ARG A 38 8.37 17.91 19.93
N THR A 39 8.26 18.93 19.08
CA THR A 39 7.31 20.02 19.25
C THR A 39 6.12 19.82 18.30
N PRO A 40 4.87 19.79 18.82
CA PRO A 40 3.69 19.56 17.99
C PRO A 40 3.39 20.75 17.07
N LEU A 41 4.01 21.90 17.34
CA LEU A 41 3.87 23.15 16.60
C LEU A 41 4.24 22.99 15.12
N LEU A 42 5.31 22.26 14.81
CA LEU A 42 5.80 22.17 13.43
C LEU A 42 4.90 21.27 12.55
N PRO A 43 4.51 20.05 12.99
CA PRO A 43 3.46 19.28 12.31
C PRO A 43 2.15 20.07 12.17
N ALA A 44 1.73 20.78 13.22
CA ALA A 44 0.51 21.57 13.20
C ALA A 44 0.58 22.72 12.17
N ALA A 45 1.68 23.46 12.13
CA ALA A 45 1.87 24.56 11.18
C ALA A 45 1.86 24.07 9.73
N ILE A 46 2.62 23.02 9.42
CA ILE A 46 2.68 22.44 8.07
C ILE A 46 1.30 21.91 7.65
N GLY A 47 0.61 21.21 8.55
CA GLY A 47 -0.71 20.68 8.28
C GLY A 47 -1.79 21.76 8.13
N LEU A 48 -1.71 22.87 8.87
CA LEU A 48 -2.63 24.01 8.71
C LEU A 48 -2.45 24.68 7.34
N VAL A 49 -1.21 24.82 6.87
CA VAL A 49 -0.92 25.32 5.52
C VAL A 49 -1.48 24.35 4.46
N ALA A 50 -1.33 23.04 4.66
CA ALA A 50 -1.93 22.03 3.80
C ALA A 50 -3.46 22.15 3.71
N VAL A 51 -4.13 22.33 4.85
CA VAL A 51 -5.58 22.53 4.93
C VAL A 51 -6.00 23.83 4.24
N ALA A 52 -5.27 24.93 4.44
CA ALA A 52 -5.57 26.21 3.81
C ALA A 52 -5.46 26.14 2.28
N LEU A 53 -4.40 25.50 1.76
CA LEU A 53 -4.23 25.28 0.32
C LEU A 53 -5.30 24.34 -0.26
N GLY A 54 -5.70 23.32 0.51
CA GLY A 54 -6.81 22.44 0.15
C GLY A 54 -8.14 23.17 0.09
N ALA A 55 -8.48 23.97 1.10
CA ALA A 55 -9.70 24.78 1.14
C ALA A 55 -9.73 25.81 0.00
N TYR A 56 -8.58 26.45 -0.29
CA TYR A 56 -8.42 27.31 -1.46
C TYR A 56 -8.71 26.53 -2.77
N ALA A 57 -8.15 25.34 -2.94
CA ALA A 57 -8.39 24.51 -4.12
C ALA A 57 -9.87 24.09 -4.27
N VAL A 58 -10.57 23.80 -3.16
CA VAL A 58 -12.01 23.52 -3.14
C VAL A 58 -12.82 24.76 -3.58
N SER A 59 -12.49 25.94 -3.03
CA SER A 59 -13.18 27.20 -3.36
C SER A 59 -13.06 27.59 -4.84
N ARG A 60 -12.01 27.10 -5.51
CA ARG A 60 -11.74 27.33 -6.95
C ARG A 60 -12.26 26.21 -7.85
N GLY A 61 -13.12 25.33 -7.33
CA GLY A 61 -13.81 24.28 -8.10
C GLY A 61 -13.05 22.95 -8.23
N VAL A 62 -11.82 22.83 -7.72
CA VAL A 62 -11.01 21.59 -7.78
C VAL A 62 -11.31 20.70 -6.57
N LYS A 63 -12.59 20.31 -6.42
CA LYS A 63 -13.10 19.69 -5.19
C LYS A 63 -12.41 18.36 -4.84
N ARG A 64 -12.16 17.47 -5.80
CA ARG A 64 -11.57 16.14 -5.52
C ARG A 64 -10.18 16.23 -4.88
N ILE A 65 -9.29 17.03 -5.46
CA ILE A 65 -7.91 17.18 -4.95
C ILE A 65 -7.90 18.10 -3.73
N GLY A 66 -8.73 19.15 -3.72
CA GLY A 66 -8.84 20.07 -2.58
C GLY A 66 -9.30 19.39 -1.29
N TRP A 67 -10.35 18.55 -1.36
CA TRP A 67 -10.78 17.75 -0.20
C TRP A 67 -9.72 16.74 0.23
N GLY A 68 -9.02 16.11 -0.72
CA GLY A 68 -7.88 15.24 -0.43
C GLY A 68 -6.80 15.96 0.39
N ALA A 69 -6.42 17.18 -0.02
CA ALA A 69 -5.45 18.01 0.70
C ALA A 69 -5.90 18.37 2.12
N VAL A 70 -7.18 18.71 2.31
CA VAL A 70 -7.74 19.03 3.63
C VAL A 70 -7.70 17.81 4.54
N VAL A 71 -8.20 16.66 4.08
CA VAL A 71 -8.23 15.42 4.88
C VAL A 71 -6.83 14.99 5.27
N ILE A 72 -5.90 14.98 4.31
CA ILE A 72 -4.50 14.60 4.55
C ILE A 72 -3.81 15.61 5.47
N GLY A 73 -4.10 16.90 5.32
CA GLY A 73 -3.60 17.94 6.23
C GLY A 73 -4.05 17.72 7.67
N VAL A 74 -5.36 17.52 7.90
CA VAL A 74 -5.91 17.25 9.25
C VAL A 74 -5.34 15.96 9.84
N ALA A 75 -5.29 14.88 9.05
CA ALA A 75 -4.69 13.62 9.48
C ALA A 75 -3.21 13.78 9.82
N GLY A 76 -2.46 14.55 9.02
CA GLY A 76 -1.05 14.85 9.25
C GLY A 76 -0.80 15.58 10.57
N ILE A 77 -1.65 16.55 10.92
CA ILE A 77 -1.61 17.23 12.24
C ILE A 77 -1.86 16.22 13.36
N GLY A 78 -2.93 15.44 13.26
CA GLY A 78 -3.33 14.50 14.30
C GLY A 78 -2.28 13.42 14.53
N LEU A 79 -1.80 12.77 13.47
CA LEU A 79 -0.76 11.75 13.54
C LEU A 79 0.58 12.34 13.98
N GLY A 80 0.94 13.54 13.51
CA GLY A 80 2.16 14.24 13.94
C GLY A 80 2.13 14.60 15.43
N TYR A 81 0.98 15.02 15.95
CA TYR A 81 0.76 15.26 17.38
C TYR A 81 0.92 13.96 18.19
N LEU A 82 0.27 12.86 17.76
CA LEU A 82 0.38 11.57 18.43
C LEU A 82 1.80 10.99 18.39
N ALA A 83 2.50 11.13 17.26
CA ALA A 83 3.90 10.75 17.11
C ALA A 83 4.79 11.56 18.07
N THR A 84 4.54 12.86 18.19
CA THR A 84 5.27 13.74 19.13
C THR A 84 5.09 13.32 20.60
N ARG A 85 3.91 12.80 20.95
CA ARG A 85 3.60 12.29 22.30
C ARG A 85 4.20 10.92 22.59
N SER A 86 4.67 10.20 21.56
CA SER A 86 5.28 8.88 21.71
C SER A 86 6.72 8.95 22.25
N SER A 87 7.08 7.98 23.09
CA SER A 87 8.46 7.77 23.53
C SER A 87 9.39 7.56 22.32
N ILE A 88 10.60 8.13 22.36
CA ILE A 88 11.61 7.97 21.29
C ILE A 88 11.90 6.49 21.03
N GLY A 89 11.97 5.69 22.10
CA GLY A 89 12.17 4.24 22.01
C GLY A 89 11.07 3.54 21.21
N ASN A 90 9.81 3.95 21.35
CA ASN A 90 8.71 3.34 20.59
C ASN A 90 8.79 3.68 19.09
N LEU A 91 9.13 4.92 18.75
CA LEU A 91 9.25 5.35 17.36
C LEU A 91 10.41 4.66 16.65
N ASP A 92 11.54 4.46 17.35
CA ASP A 92 12.71 3.77 16.79
C ASP A 92 12.50 2.27 16.63
N GLN A 93 11.65 1.64 17.44
CA GLN A 93 11.27 0.23 17.26
C GLN A 93 10.27 0.03 16.12
N VAL A 94 9.34 0.98 15.94
CA VAL A 94 8.25 0.86 14.95
C VAL A 94 8.67 1.35 13.56
N VAL A 95 9.43 2.44 13.47
CA VAL A 95 9.80 3.09 12.20
C VAL A 95 11.28 2.90 11.92
N VAL A 96 11.64 1.65 11.61
CA VAL A 96 12.98 1.27 11.17
C VAL A 96 13.03 1.28 9.64
N TRP A 97 13.51 2.37 9.05
CA TRP A 97 13.50 2.55 7.59
C TRP A 97 14.19 1.43 6.82
N SER A 98 15.35 0.98 7.28
CA SER A 98 16.07 -0.12 6.64
C SER A 98 15.26 -1.41 6.62
N ALA A 99 14.59 -1.75 7.73
CA ALA A 99 13.73 -2.91 7.83
C ALA A 99 12.47 -2.76 6.97
N LEU A 100 11.86 -1.58 6.92
CA LEU A 100 10.70 -1.30 6.07
C LEU A 100 11.05 -1.43 4.58
N PHE A 101 12.19 -0.89 4.14
CA PHE A 101 12.65 -1.04 2.76
C PHE A 101 13.01 -2.49 2.43
N ALA A 102 13.70 -3.19 3.33
CA ALA A 102 14.01 -4.61 3.14
C ALA A 102 12.74 -5.46 3.05
N ALA A 103 11.75 -5.22 3.91
CA ALA A 103 10.46 -5.89 3.87
C ALA A 103 9.70 -5.59 2.58
N MET A 104 9.64 -4.31 2.17
CA MET A 104 9.02 -3.89 0.91
C MET A 104 9.61 -4.64 -0.28
N LEU A 105 10.93 -4.69 -0.41
CA LEU A 105 11.60 -5.38 -1.51
C LEU A 105 11.37 -6.89 -1.46
N ARG A 106 11.40 -7.50 -0.26
CA ARG A 106 11.15 -8.93 -0.08
C ARG A 106 9.74 -9.34 -0.48
N TYR A 107 8.72 -8.52 -0.20
CA TYR A 107 7.33 -8.81 -0.55
C TYR A 107 6.95 -8.35 -1.97
N ALA A 108 7.61 -7.33 -2.53
CA ALA A 108 7.29 -6.81 -3.86
C ALA A 108 7.37 -7.89 -4.95
N THR A 109 8.43 -8.70 -4.94
CA THR A 109 8.63 -9.78 -5.92
C THR A 109 7.49 -10.81 -5.90
N PRO A 110 7.19 -11.51 -4.79
CA PRO A 110 6.13 -12.51 -4.78
C PRO A 110 4.75 -11.89 -5.06
N LEU A 111 4.47 -10.67 -4.56
CA LEU A 111 3.21 -9.98 -4.85
C LEU A 111 3.05 -9.60 -6.32
N THR A 112 4.15 -9.28 -7.02
CA THR A 112 4.11 -9.00 -8.47
C THR A 112 3.75 -10.26 -9.27
N PHE A 113 4.35 -11.41 -8.93
CA PHE A 113 3.99 -12.69 -9.56
C PHE A 113 2.54 -13.07 -9.28
N ALA A 114 2.09 -12.89 -8.05
CA ALA A 114 0.69 -13.03 -7.64
C ALA A 114 -0.25 -12.16 -8.47
N ALA A 115 0.05 -10.85 -8.61
CA ALA A 115 -0.76 -9.92 -9.39
C ALA A 115 -0.84 -10.32 -10.87
N MET A 116 0.26 -10.80 -11.47
CA MET A 116 0.23 -11.33 -12.83
C MET A 116 -0.70 -12.54 -12.95
N GLY A 117 -0.66 -13.47 -12.00
CA GLY A 117 -1.59 -14.60 -11.92
C GLY A 117 -3.05 -14.16 -11.80
N GLY A 118 -3.32 -13.15 -10.96
CA GLY A 118 -4.64 -12.53 -10.81
C GLY A 118 -5.18 -11.96 -12.12
N ILE A 119 -4.34 -11.27 -12.90
CA ILE A 119 -4.71 -10.73 -14.23
C ILE A 119 -5.13 -11.85 -15.20
N PHE A 120 -4.47 -13.02 -15.16
CA PHE A 120 -4.90 -14.16 -15.98
C PHE A 120 -6.26 -14.71 -15.52
N SER A 121 -6.49 -14.76 -14.22
CA SER A 121 -7.77 -15.19 -13.63
C SER A 121 -8.92 -14.24 -14.02
N GLU A 122 -8.72 -12.93 -13.89
CA GLU A 122 -9.72 -11.94 -14.30
C GLU A 122 -10.03 -12.02 -15.80
N ARG A 123 -9.02 -12.28 -16.64
CA ARG A 123 -9.21 -12.47 -18.08
C ARG A 123 -9.99 -13.73 -18.44
N SER A 124 -10.04 -14.75 -17.58
CA SER A 124 -10.90 -15.93 -17.77
C SER A 124 -12.31 -15.75 -17.20
N GLY A 125 -12.63 -14.57 -16.64
CA GLY A 125 -13.93 -14.30 -16.02
C GLY A 125 -14.06 -14.81 -14.58
N VAL A 126 -12.94 -15.18 -13.94
CA VAL A 126 -12.92 -15.64 -12.55
C VAL A 126 -12.04 -14.71 -11.72
N THR A 127 -12.66 -13.85 -10.93
CA THR A 127 -11.95 -13.03 -9.93
C THR A 127 -11.43 -13.94 -8.82
N ASN A 128 -10.14 -13.81 -8.49
CA ASN A 128 -9.49 -14.64 -7.48
C ASN A 128 -9.06 -13.79 -6.28
N ILE A 129 -9.97 -13.68 -5.30
CA ILE A 129 -9.72 -12.96 -4.04
C ILE A 129 -8.88 -13.82 -3.07
N GLY A 130 -8.91 -15.15 -3.20
CA GLY A 130 -8.17 -16.09 -2.36
C GLY A 130 -6.68 -16.27 -2.72
N LEU A 131 -6.13 -15.39 -3.57
CA LEU A 131 -4.80 -15.54 -4.13
C LEU A 131 -3.67 -15.42 -3.07
N GLU A 132 -3.91 -14.65 -2.00
CA GLU A 132 -2.99 -14.59 -0.85
C GLU A 132 -2.88 -15.97 -0.16
N GLY A 133 -4.00 -16.67 0.01
CA GLY A 133 -4.02 -18.03 0.55
C GLY A 133 -3.26 -19.02 -0.34
N MET A 134 -3.45 -18.95 -1.66
CA MET A 134 -2.71 -19.79 -2.61
C MET A 134 -1.19 -19.55 -2.56
N LEU A 135 -0.77 -18.28 -2.37
CA LEU A 135 0.63 -17.92 -2.21
C LEU A 135 1.21 -18.48 -0.90
N LEU A 136 0.50 -18.32 0.21
CA LEU A 136 0.93 -18.84 1.52
C LEU A 136 1.00 -20.37 1.53
N SER A 137 0.01 -21.05 0.94
CA SER A 137 0.02 -22.50 0.76
C SER A 137 1.22 -22.94 -0.07
N GLY A 138 1.46 -22.31 -1.22
CA GLY A 138 2.63 -22.59 -2.05
C GLY A 138 3.96 -22.40 -1.30
N ALA A 139 4.08 -21.32 -0.51
CA ALA A 139 5.27 -21.06 0.31
C ALA A 139 5.49 -22.15 1.37
N PHE A 140 4.44 -22.55 2.09
CA PHE A 140 4.50 -23.59 3.12
C PHE A 140 4.88 -24.96 2.54
N PHE A 141 4.17 -25.42 1.51
CA PHE A 141 4.45 -26.73 0.91
C PHE A 141 5.78 -26.74 0.16
N GLY A 142 6.20 -25.59 -0.40
CA GLY A 142 7.50 -25.45 -1.03
C GLY A 142 8.66 -25.61 -0.08
N ILE A 143 8.64 -24.90 1.07
CA ILE A 143 9.71 -25.03 2.07
C ILE A 143 9.69 -26.41 2.74
N LEU A 144 8.50 -26.96 3.00
CA LEU A 144 8.35 -28.30 3.58
C LEU A 144 8.95 -29.37 2.68
N ALA A 145 8.65 -29.33 1.38
CA ALA A 145 9.21 -30.28 0.43
C ALA A 145 10.72 -30.07 0.24
N ALA A 146 11.20 -28.83 0.16
CA ALA A 146 12.63 -28.54 0.07
C ALA A 146 13.42 -29.09 1.28
N ASP A 147 12.86 -28.96 2.49
CA ASP A 147 13.41 -29.50 3.74
C ASP A 147 13.40 -31.03 3.76
N LYS A 148 12.25 -31.66 3.50
CA LYS A 148 12.10 -33.12 3.61
C LYS A 148 12.80 -33.90 2.50
N LEU A 149 12.90 -33.31 1.31
CA LEU A 149 13.52 -33.95 0.15
C LEU A 149 14.96 -33.47 -0.07
N SER A 150 15.47 -32.57 0.78
CA SER A 150 16.80 -31.97 0.65
C SER A 150 17.07 -31.39 -0.75
N SER A 151 16.04 -30.83 -1.40
CA SER A 151 16.07 -30.47 -2.82
C SER A 151 15.17 -29.26 -3.09
N TRP A 152 15.79 -28.09 -3.29
CA TRP A 152 15.05 -26.86 -3.58
C TRP A 152 14.21 -26.91 -4.87
N PRO A 153 14.61 -27.60 -5.96
CA PRO A 153 13.76 -27.72 -7.15
C PRO A 153 12.48 -28.51 -6.88
N LEU A 154 12.55 -29.57 -6.06
CA LEU A 154 11.35 -30.32 -5.65
C LEU A 154 10.42 -29.47 -4.77
N GLY A 155 10.99 -28.55 -3.99
CA GLY A 155 10.24 -27.50 -3.31
C GLY A 155 9.42 -26.64 -4.27
N LEU A 156 10.02 -26.20 -5.40
CA LEU A 156 9.28 -25.42 -6.40
C LEU A 156 8.12 -26.20 -7.02
N VAL A 157 8.34 -27.48 -7.33
CA VAL A 157 7.29 -28.37 -7.86
C VAL A 157 6.16 -28.52 -6.84
N ALA A 158 6.48 -28.77 -5.56
CA ALA A 158 5.49 -28.88 -4.51
C ALA A 158 4.70 -27.58 -4.29
N ALA A 159 5.37 -26.43 -4.35
CA ALA A 159 4.72 -25.11 -4.27
C ALA A 159 3.72 -24.90 -5.42
N ALA A 160 4.12 -25.21 -6.65
CA ALA A 160 3.27 -25.09 -7.83
C ALA A 160 2.05 -26.03 -7.77
N LEU A 161 2.26 -27.28 -7.35
CA LEU A 161 1.18 -28.26 -7.18
C LEU A 161 0.20 -27.85 -6.08
N SER A 162 0.69 -27.37 -4.95
CA SER A 162 -0.17 -26.87 -3.87
C SER A 162 -1.00 -25.67 -4.34
N GLY A 163 -0.36 -24.64 -4.91
CA GLY A 163 -1.08 -23.48 -5.43
C GLY A 163 -2.13 -23.87 -6.49
N GLY A 164 -1.77 -24.79 -7.39
CA GLY A 164 -2.70 -25.35 -8.38
C GLY A 164 -3.88 -26.09 -7.75
N LEU A 165 -3.66 -26.88 -6.70
CA LEU A 165 -4.72 -27.58 -5.99
C LEU A 165 -5.71 -26.61 -5.33
N PHE A 166 -5.23 -25.57 -4.65
CA PHE A 166 -6.10 -24.54 -4.08
C PHE A 166 -6.82 -23.74 -5.18
N ALA A 167 -6.17 -23.48 -6.32
CA ALA A 167 -6.81 -22.87 -7.48
C ALA A 167 -7.93 -23.74 -8.07
N LEU A 168 -7.77 -25.08 -8.07
CA LEU A 168 -8.83 -26.01 -8.50
C LEU A 168 -10.03 -25.98 -7.55
N VAL A 169 -9.79 -25.90 -6.24
CA VAL A 169 -10.87 -25.73 -5.24
C VAL A 169 -11.63 -24.42 -5.52
N HIS A 170 -10.92 -23.30 -5.67
CA HIS A 170 -11.54 -22.01 -6.03
C HIS A 170 -12.33 -22.10 -7.34
N ALA A 171 -11.75 -22.72 -8.37
CA ALA A 171 -12.40 -22.90 -9.66
C ALA A 171 -13.66 -23.78 -9.57
N PHE A 172 -13.69 -24.79 -8.70
CA PHE A 172 -14.87 -25.59 -8.45
C PHE A 172 -16.02 -24.73 -7.89
N PHE A 173 -15.76 -23.92 -6.86
CA PHE A 173 -16.76 -23.02 -6.31
C PHE A 173 -17.21 -21.96 -7.31
N ALA A 174 -16.26 -21.32 -8.01
CA ALA A 174 -16.55 -20.24 -8.94
C ALA A 174 -17.27 -20.70 -10.22
N ILE A 175 -16.89 -21.85 -10.78
CA ILE A 175 -17.35 -22.32 -12.09
C ILE A 175 -18.49 -23.34 -11.95
N HIS A 176 -18.31 -24.38 -11.13
CA HIS A 176 -19.30 -25.46 -11.01
C HIS A 176 -20.45 -25.06 -10.10
N LEU A 177 -20.14 -24.51 -8.93
CA LEU A 177 -21.17 -24.11 -7.96
C LEU A 177 -21.72 -22.70 -8.20
N ARG A 178 -21.06 -21.91 -9.07
CA ARG A 178 -21.43 -20.52 -9.37
C ARG A 178 -21.58 -19.67 -8.10
N ALA A 179 -20.75 -19.94 -7.10
CA ALA A 179 -20.71 -19.17 -5.87
C ALA A 179 -20.24 -17.74 -6.16
N ASP A 180 -20.70 -16.79 -5.35
CA ASP A 180 -20.17 -15.43 -5.38
C ASP A 180 -18.67 -15.46 -5.06
N GLN A 181 -17.86 -14.99 -6.02
CA GLN A 181 -16.40 -15.08 -5.97
C GLN A 181 -15.78 -14.14 -4.91
N ILE A 182 -16.51 -13.10 -4.50
CA ILE A 182 -16.10 -12.23 -3.39
C ILE A 182 -16.33 -12.96 -2.07
N VAL A 183 -17.52 -13.53 -1.86
CA VAL A 183 -17.83 -14.26 -0.62
C VAL A 183 -16.98 -15.52 -0.49
N GLY A 184 -16.85 -16.31 -1.57
CA GLY A 184 -16.08 -17.54 -1.58
C GLY A 184 -14.59 -17.35 -1.41
N GLY A 185 -14.04 -16.16 -1.73
CA GLY A 185 -12.63 -15.86 -1.53
C GLY A 185 -12.27 -15.37 -0.12
N PHE A 186 -13.26 -15.01 0.70
CA PHE A 186 -13.06 -14.55 2.09
C PHE A 186 -13.22 -15.65 3.15
N ALA A 187 -13.98 -16.70 2.83
CA ALA A 187 -14.31 -17.80 3.74
C ALA A 187 -13.20 -18.85 3.82
#